data_AF-A0A938S5G2-F1
#
_entry.id   AF-A0A938S5G2-F1
#
_cell.length_a   1.000
_cell.length_b   1.000
_cell.length_c   1.000
_cell.angle_alpha   90.00
_cell.angle_beta   90.00
_cell.angle_gamma   90.00
#
_symmetry.space_group_name_H-M   'P 1'
#
loop_
_entity.id
_entity.type
_entity.pdbx_description
1 polymer ?
#
loop_
_entity_poly.entity_id
_entity_poly.type
_entity_poly.pdbx_seq_one_letter_code
_entity_poly.pdbx_strand_id
1 'polypeptide(L)'
;MKISMIIAALVFLPVIAAARIDGGLQGPPAGNWAMVERLDRDTPVTLRLKAGDSIQGAFVALEAESVQMLVDGQERRFPRGEVAEIGRRGQANRKRNAMWGALIGFGVGFPAGYFLAPYIGDDDDMPNSEQAKGGAAFGAIWAGIGAGLGALTGGTHEVVIYRAR
;
A
#
# COMPACT_ATOMS: atom_id res chain seq x y z
N MET A 1 -24.72 -25.12 44.48
CA MET A 1 -24.88 -25.05 43.01
C MET A 1 -24.04 -23.85 42.56
N LYS A 2 -22.77 -23.90 42.14
CA LYS A 2 -22.00 -24.81 41.27
C LYS A 2 -22.56 -24.94 39.84
N ILE A 3 -22.30 -23.91 39.03
CA ILE A 3 -21.93 -23.98 37.60
C ILE A 3 -20.82 -22.91 37.43
N SER A 4 -19.54 -23.25 37.63
CA SER A 4 -18.53 -23.49 36.58
C SER A 4 -18.43 -22.31 35.59
N MET A 5 -17.48 -21.39 35.70
CA MET A 5 -16.05 -21.56 35.34
C MET A 5 -15.85 -22.34 34.03
N ILE A 6 -16.31 -21.77 32.91
CA ILE A 6 -16.23 -22.22 31.49
C ILE A 6 -16.40 -20.88 30.71
N ILE A 7 -15.47 -20.22 30.02
CA ILE A 7 -14.36 -20.58 29.14
C ILE A 7 -13.31 -19.46 29.21
N ALA A 8 -12.09 -19.85 29.57
CA ALA A 8 -10.89 -19.14 29.19
C ALA A 8 -10.60 -19.46 27.70
N ALA A 9 -10.03 -18.49 27.00
CA ALA A 9 -9.51 -18.56 25.63
C ALA A 9 -10.55 -18.53 24.49
N LEU A 10 -10.09 -18.04 23.33
CA LEU A 10 -10.79 -17.76 22.07
C LEU A 10 -11.45 -16.36 22.02
N VAL A 11 -11.01 -15.37 21.26
CA VAL A 11 -10.11 -15.37 20.09
C VAL A 11 -9.41 -14.01 20.03
N PHE A 12 -8.15 -13.97 20.46
CA PHE A 12 -7.19 -12.98 19.99
C PHE A 12 -6.73 -13.46 18.60
N LEU A 13 -7.57 -13.28 17.58
CA LEU A 13 -7.09 -13.38 16.20
C LEU A 13 -6.78 -11.95 15.77
N PRO A 14 -5.50 -11.55 15.71
CA PRO A 14 -5.15 -10.58 14.71
C PRO A 14 -5.43 -11.31 13.39
N VAL A 15 -6.56 -11.03 12.74
CA VAL A 15 -6.73 -11.35 11.32
C VAL A 15 -5.75 -10.45 10.59
N ILE A 16 -4.47 -10.80 10.68
CA ILE A 16 -3.46 -10.47 9.68
C ILE A 16 -3.81 -11.39 8.52
N ALA A 17 -4.94 -11.10 7.87
CA ALA A 17 -5.05 -11.34 6.46
C ALA A 17 -4.11 -10.31 5.82
N ALA A 18 -2.81 -10.57 5.95
CA ALA A 18 -1.89 -10.22 4.91
C ALA A 18 -2.43 -10.99 3.70
N ALA A 19 -3.33 -10.36 2.97
CA ALA A 19 -3.51 -10.65 1.57
C ALA A 19 -2.11 -10.41 0.97
N ARG A 20 -1.29 -11.46 1.04
CA ARG A 20 -0.23 -11.71 0.09
C ARG A 20 -1.00 -11.81 -1.21
N ILE A 21 -1.22 -10.65 -1.82
CA ILE A 21 -1.41 -10.59 -3.25
C ILE A 21 -0.10 -11.15 -3.77
N ASP A 22 -0.06 -12.46 -3.93
CA ASP A 22 0.82 -13.16 -4.86
C ASP A 22 0.37 -12.74 -6.27
N GLY A 23 0.42 -11.44 -6.52
CA GLY A 23 0.41 -10.86 -7.85
C GLY A 23 1.75 -11.25 -8.41
N GLY A 24 1.74 -12.37 -9.14
CA GLY A 24 2.89 -13.09 -9.66
C GLY A 24 4.17 -12.26 -9.72
N LEU A 25 5.13 -12.63 -8.88
CA LEU A 25 6.54 -12.27 -9.05
C LEU A 25 7.12 -13.01 -10.27
N GLN A 26 6.49 -12.86 -11.44
CA GLN A 26 7.28 -12.79 -12.65
C GLN A 26 8.02 -11.46 -12.56
N GLY A 27 9.17 -11.49 -11.87
CA GLY A 27 10.15 -10.43 -11.96
C GLY A 27 10.35 -10.13 -13.45
N PRO A 28 10.49 -8.85 -13.84
CA PRO A 28 10.61 -8.48 -15.24
C PRO A 28 11.73 -9.30 -15.89
N PRO A 29 11.60 -9.67 -17.17
CA PRO A 29 12.58 -10.50 -17.85
C PRO A 29 13.98 -9.94 -17.63
N ALA A 30 14.82 -10.74 -16.97
CA ALA A 30 16.21 -10.39 -16.71
C ALA A 30 16.89 -9.99 -18.02
N GLY A 31 17.58 -8.84 -18.04
CA GLY A 31 18.41 -8.44 -19.17
C GLY A 31 17.79 -7.53 -20.24
N ASN A 32 16.56 -7.02 -20.08
CA ASN A 32 15.93 -6.22 -21.15
C ASN A 32 16.31 -4.72 -21.09
N TRP A 33 17.59 -4.41 -21.32
CA TRP A 33 18.11 -3.03 -21.38
C TRP A 33 17.36 -2.17 -22.42
N ALA A 34 16.87 -2.82 -23.49
CA ALA A 34 16.01 -2.19 -24.50
C ALA A 34 14.67 -1.67 -23.95
N MET A 35 14.20 -2.11 -22.78
CA MET A 35 13.04 -1.51 -22.12
C MET A 35 13.39 -0.18 -21.46
N VAL A 36 14.65 0.02 -21.06
CA VAL A 36 15.15 1.30 -20.54
C VAL A 36 15.20 2.36 -21.64
N GLU A 37 15.50 1.96 -22.89
CA GLU A 37 15.48 2.85 -24.06
C GLU A 37 14.10 3.44 -24.35
N ARG A 38 13.04 2.76 -23.89
CA ARG A 38 11.65 3.18 -24.08
C ARG A 38 11.14 4.08 -22.96
N LEU A 39 11.98 4.43 -21.97
CA LEU A 39 11.58 5.40 -20.97
C LEU A 39 11.56 6.80 -21.56
N ASP A 40 10.48 7.51 -21.32
CA ASP A 40 10.40 8.93 -21.60
C ASP A 40 11.35 9.69 -20.68
N ARG A 41 11.93 10.79 -21.19
CA ARG A 41 12.67 11.73 -20.36
C ARG A 41 11.78 12.26 -19.23
N ASP A 42 12.41 12.60 -18.12
CA ASP A 42 11.79 13.08 -16.89
C ASP A 42 10.90 12.04 -16.18
N THR A 43 10.93 10.78 -16.62
CA THR A 43 10.24 9.70 -15.92
C THR A 43 10.89 9.46 -14.56
N PRO A 44 10.14 9.50 -13.44
CA PRO A 44 10.70 9.19 -12.14
C PRO A 44 11.06 7.70 -12.06
N VAL A 45 12.33 7.45 -11.79
CA VAL A 45 12.90 6.10 -11.69
C VAL A 45 13.65 5.94 -10.37
N THR A 46 13.71 4.69 -9.91
CA THR A 46 14.55 4.27 -8.80
C THR A 46 15.61 3.34 -9.37
N LEU A 47 16.87 3.65 -9.11
CA LEU A 47 18.02 2.90 -9.57
C LEU A 47 18.66 2.23 -8.37
N ARG A 48 18.79 0.91 -8.40
CA ARG A 48 19.54 0.16 -7.38
C ARG A 48 20.88 -0.22 -7.96
N LEU A 49 21.94 0.10 -7.24
CA LEU A 49 23.30 -0.28 -7.56
C LEU A 49 23.61 -1.67 -7.02
N LYS A 50 24.57 -2.36 -7.63
CA LYS A 50 25.09 -3.65 -7.16
C LYS A 50 25.73 -3.55 -5.77
N ALA A 51 26.20 -2.36 -5.40
CA ALA A 51 26.69 -2.07 -4.06
C ALA A 51 25.59 -2.09 -2.97
N GLY A 52 24.30 -2.07 -3.37
CA GLY A 52 23.14 -2.06 -2.47
C GLY A 52 22.48 -0.69 -2.32
N ASP A 53 23.11 0.38 -2.80
CA ASP A 53 22.55 1.73 -2.74
C ASP A 53 21.33 1.87 -3.66
N SER A 54 20.33 2.62 -3.18
CA SER A 54 19.13 2.97 -3.95
C SER A 54 19.08 4.47 -4.18
N ILE A 55 19.15 4.87 -5.44
CA ILE A 55 19.17 6.26 -5.88
C ILE A 55 17.84 6.59 -6.55
N GLN A 56 17.28 7.75 -6.22
CA GLN A 56 16.02 8.22 -6.77
C GLN A 56 16.28 9.43 -7.66
N GLY A 57 15.65 9.47 -8.83
CA GLY A 57 15.83 10.58 -9.76
C GLY A 57 14.88 10.49 -10.94
N ALA A 58 15.05 11.42 -11.87
CA ALA A 58 14.35 11.41 -13.15
C ALA A 58 15.27 10.85 -14.24
N PHE A 59 14.75 10.02 -15.13
CA PHE A 59 15.50 9.49 -16.27
C PHE A 59 15.76 10.60 -17.29
N VAL A 60 17.00 10.79 -17.72
CA VAL A 60 17.37 11.83 -18.69
C VAL A 60 17.72 11.23 -20.05
N ALA A 61 18.60 10.24 -20.06
CA ALA A 61 19.04 9.60 -21.28
C ALA A 61 19.63 8.22 -20.99
N LEU A 62 19.57 7.34 -21.99
CA LEU A 62 20.30 6.08 -21.99
C LEU A 62 21.45 6.17 -23.00
N GLU A 63 22.63 5.73 -22.59
CA GLU A 63 23.77 5.49 -23.46
C GLU A 63 24.10 4.00 -23.47
N ALA A 64 24.93 3.58 -24.43
CA ALA A 64 25.27 2.16 -24.65
C ALA A 64 25.76 1.46 -23.37
N GLU A 65 26.56 2.16 -22.55
CA GLU A 65 27.14 1.62 -21.32
C GLU A 65 26.78 2.42 -20.05
N SER A 66 25.88 3.41 -20.13
CA SER A 66 25.53 4.22 -18.96
C SER A 66 24.10 4.72 -18.98
N VAL A 67 23.54 4.99 -17.81
CA VAL A 67 22.24 5.64 -17.62
C VAL A 67 22.49 7.02 -17.05
N GLN A 68 21.90 8.04 -17.65
CA GLN A 68 21.89 9.40 -17.10
C GLN A 68 20.60 9.66 -16.34
N MET A 69 20.73 10.15 -15.12
CA MET A 69 19.61 10.52 -14.26
C MET A 69 19.82 11.90 -13.66
N LEU A 70 18.72 12.63 -13.52
CA LEU A 70 18.68 13.86 -12.73
C LEU A 70 18.41 13.47 -11.26
N VAL A 71 19.40 13.66 -10.40
CA VAL A 71 19.35 13.37 -8.96
C VAL A 71 19.59 14.68 -8.23
N ASP A 72 18.64 15.10 -7.38
CA ASP A 72 18.70 16.37 -6.64
C ASP A 72 18.98 17.60 -7.53
N GLY A 73 18.45 17.59 -8.76
CA GLY A 73 18.64 18.67 -9.74
C GLY A 73 19.99 18.66 -10.46
N GLN A 74 20.82 17.64 -10.24
CA GLN A 74 22.09 17.45 -10.94
C GLN A 74 22.05 16.20 -11.83
N GLU A 75 22.53 16.33 -13.07
CA GLU A 75 22.70 15.18 -13.94
C GLU A 75 23.87 14.32 -13.46
N ARG A 76 23.58 13.06 -13.19
CA ARG A 76 24.55 12.04 -12.79
C ARG A 76 24.50 10.88 -13.76
N ARG A 77 25.67 10.34 -14.07
CA ARG A 77 25.84 9.20 -14.96
C ARG A 77 26.19 7.96 -14.13
N PHE A 78 25.44 6.89 -14.36
CA PHE A 78 25.62 5.60 -13.71
C PHE A 78 26.04 4.55 -14.74
N PRO A 79 27.22 3.94 -14.60
CA PRO A 79 27.67 2.87 -15.49
C PRO A 79 26.77 1.65 -15.41
N ARG A 80 26.40 1.06 -16.56
CA ARG A 80 25.57 -0.16 -16.64
C ARG A 80 26.12 -1.31 -15.81
N GLY A 81 27.45 -1.42 -15.70
CA GLY A 81 28.12 -2.43 -14.90
C GLY A 81 27.80 -2.35 -13.40
N GLU A 82 27.47 -1.17 -12.90
CA GLU A 82 27.16 -0.90 -11.49
C GLU A 82 25.65 -0.97 -11.19
N VAL A 83 24.81 -0.92 -12.22
CA VAL A 83 23.35 -0.98 -12.07
C VAL A 83 22.90 -2.42 -11.83
N ALA A 84 22.22 -2.65 -10.70
CA ALA A 84 21.57 -3.91 -10.38
C ALA A 84 20.10 -3.93 -10.84
N GLU A 85 19.37 -2.85 -10.64
CA GLU A 85 17.94 -2.77 -10.94
C GLU A 85 17.54 -1.35 -11.35
N ILE A 86 16.65 -1.21 -12.32
CA ILE A 86 15.98 0.05 -12.65
C ILE A 86 14.49 -0.18 -12.54
N GLY A 87 13.83 0.54 -11.64
CA GLY A 87 12.39 0.55 -11.47
C GLY A 87 11.78 1.88 -11.89
N ARG A 88 10.65 1.84 -12.59
CA ARG A 88 9.80 3.02 -12.80
C ARG A 88 8.90 3.21 -11.60
N ARG A 89 8.89 4.44 -11.07
CA ARG A 89 7.97 4.82 -10.02
C ARG A 89 6.63 5.18 -10.64
N GLY A 90 5.64 4.33 -10.46
CA GLY A 90 4.24 4.64 -10.71
C GLY A 90 3.74 5.68 -9.69
N GLN A 91 2.89 6.59 -10.16
CA GLN A 91 2.19 7.52 -9.28
C GLN A 91 1.20 6.73 -8.42
N ALA A 92 1.54 6.52 -7.14
CA ALA A 92 0.63 5.92 -6.19
C ALA A 92 -0.58 6.85 -6.01
N ASN A 93 -1.77 6.37 -6.40
CA ASN A 93 -3.00 7.13 -6.25
C ASN A 93 -3.43 7.13 -4.77
N ARG A 94 -2.87 8.06 -3.99
CA ARG A 94 -3.19 8.25 -2.56
C ARG A 94 -4.70 8.32 -2.33
N LYS A 95 -5.44 8.96 -3.23
CA LYS A 95 -6.91 9.03 -3.19
C LYS A 95 -7.56 7.65 -3.30
N ARG A 96 -7.08 6.79 -4.21
CA ARG A 96 -7.60 5.42 -4.38
C ARG A 96 -7.33 4.58 -3.14
N ASN A 97 -6.13 4.71 -2.57
CA ASN A 97 -5.76 3.93 -1.39
C ASN A 97 -6.47 4.44 -0.12
N ALA A 98 -6.67 5.75 0.01
CA ALA A 98 -7.52 6.34 1.03
C ALA A 98 -8.96 5.85 0.89
N MET A 99 -9.51 5.77 -0.32
CA MET A 99 -10.87 5.27 -0.56
C MET A 99 -11.02 3.80 -0.14
N TRP A 100 -10.04 2.95 -0.50
CA TRP A 100 -10.05 1.55 -0.08
C TRP A 100 -9.89 1.39 1.43
N GLY A 101 -8.98 2.17 2.04
CA GLY A 101 -8.82 2.20 3.48
C GLY A 101 -10.10 2.66 4.18
N ALA A 102 -10.80 3.67 3.64
CA ALA A 102 -12.07 4.14 4.15
C ALA A 102 -13.16 3.07 4.10
N LEU A 103 -13.26 2.38 2.96
CA LEU A 103 -14.26 1.33 2.75
C LEU A 103 -14.06 0.17 3.73
N ILE A 104 -12.81 -0.27 3.90
CA ILE A 104 -12.46 -1.33 4.85
C ILE A 104 -12.72 -0.87 6.28
N GLY A 105 -12.31 0.35 6.63
CA GLY A 105 -12.56 0.95 7.94
C GLY A 105 -14.05 1.03 8.27
N PHE A 106 -14.86 1.50 7.31
CA PHE A 106 -16.32 1.52 7.45
C PHE A 106 -16.90 0.12 7.64
N GLY A 107 -16.48 -0.85 6.81
CA GLY A 107 -16.97 -2.22 6.86
C GLY A 107 -16.72 -2.92 8.20
N VAL A 108 -15.64 -2.54 8.90
CA VAL A 108 -15.33 -3.05 10.26
C VAL A 108 -16.05 -2.26 11.35
N GLY A 109 -16.07 -0.93 11.24
CA GLY A 109 -16.67 -0.07 12.27
C GLY A 109 -18.19 -0.09 12.30
N PHE A 110 -18.85 -0.27 11.15
CA PHE A 110 -20.31 -0.28 11.04
C PHE A 110 -20.97 -1.39 11.88
N PRO A 111 -20.60 -2.69 11.74
CA PRO A 111 -21.21 -3.73 12.55
C PRO A 111 -20.94 -3.52 14.04
N ALA A 112 -19.74 -3.06 14.42
CA ALA A 112 -19.42 -2.76 15.82
C ALA A 112 -20.36 -1.68 16.40
N GLY A 113 -20.57 -0.58 15.67
CA GLY A 113 -21.51 0.46 16.10
C GLY A 113 -22.97 0.01 16.10
N TYR A 114 -23.36 -0.83 15.13
CA TYR A 114 -24.73 -1.37 15.04
C TYR A 114 -25.08 -2.22 16.26
N PHE A 115 -24.17 -3.12 16.66
CA PHE A 115 -24.38 -3.99 17.83
C PHE A 115 -24.20 -3.27 19.17
N LEU A 116 -23.36 -2.24 19.24
CA LEU A 116 -23.11 -1.48 20.47
C LEU A 116 -24.13 -0.36 20.72
N ALA A 117 -24.89 0.07 19.71
CA ALA A 117 -25.82 1.18 19.83
C ALA A 117 -26.88 1.01 20.93
N PRO A 118 -27.56 -0.16 21.09
CA PRO A 118 -28.50 -0.40 22.18
C PRO A 118 -27.88 -0.22 23.56
N TYR A 119 -26.68 -0.78 23.75
CA TYR A 119 -25.95 -0.73 25.03
C TYR A 119 -25.47 0.67 25.41
N ILE A 120 -25.14 1.50 24.41
CA ILE A 120 -24.70 2.88 24.64
C ILE A 120 -25.92 3.80 24.88
N GLY A 121 -27.05 3.49 24.25
CA GLY A 121 -28.31 4.22 24.39
C GLY A 121 -29.12 3.86 25.64
N ASP A 122 -28.73 2.79 26.37
CA ASP A 122 -29.51 2.19 27.46
C ASP A 122 -30.96 1.87 27.03
N ASP A 123 -31.10 1.41 25.78
CA ASP A 123 -32.37 1.10 25.15
C ASP A 123 -32.26 -0.23 24.42
N ASP A 124 -32.73 -1.29 25.09
CA ASP A 124 -32.70 -2.67 24.60
C ASP A 124 -33.68 -2.90 23.44
N ASP A 125 -34.72 -2.06 23.29
CA ASP A 125 -35.76 -2.16 22.26
C ASP A 125 -35.53 -1.17 21.09
N MET A 126 -34.32 -0.63 20.99
CA MET A 126 -33.95 0.35 19.99
C MET A 126 -34.25 -0.18 18.56
N PRO A 127 -35.02 0.57 17.75
CA PRO A 127 -35.40 0.11 16.42
C PRO A 127 -34.18 0.02 15.49
N ASN A 128 -34.23 -0.91 14.52
CA ASN A 128 -33.14 -1.15 13.57
C ASN A 128 -32.63 0.11 12.85
N SER A 129 -33.51 1.10 12.63
CA SER A 129 -33.16 2.37 12.00
C SER A 129 -32.26 3.25 12.87
N GLU A 130 -32.36 3.14 14.19
CA GLU A 130 -31.51 3.86 15.15
C GLU A 130 -30.20 3.12 15.42
N GLN A 131 -30.25 1.79 15.51
CA GLN A 131 -29.04 0.96 15.53
C GLN A 131 -28.19 1.20 14.27
N ALA A 132 -28.81 1.33 13.10
CA ALA A 132 -28.13 1.68 11.85
C ALA A 132 -27.48 3.07 11.88
N LYS A 133 -28.04 4.05 12.60
CA LYS A 133 -27.40 5.36 12.80
C LYS A 133 -26.16 5.23 13.67
N GLY A 134 -26.23 4.45 14.76
CA GLY A 134 -25.08 4.15 15.61
C GLY A 134 -23.97 3.43 14.83
N GLY A 135 -24.34 2.42 14.03
CA GLY A 135 -23.46 1.76 13.09
C GLY A 135 -22.83 2.73 12.08
N ALA A 136 -23.62 3.59 11.46
CA ALA A 136 -23.11 4.57 10.49
C ALA A 136 -22.14 5.57 11.12
N ALA A 137 -22.43 6.07 12.32
CA ALA A 137 -21.57 6.99 13.04
C ALA A 137 -20.22 6.34 13.39
N PHE A 138 -20.24 5.13 13.95
CA PHE A 138 -19.02 4.39 14.29
C PHE A 138 -18.24 3.97 13.03
N GLY A 139 -18.96 3.51 12.01
CA GLY A 139 -18.42 3.21 10.69
C GLY A 139 -17.72 4.41 10.07
N ALA A 140 -18.29 5.62 10.16
CA ALA A 140 -17.67 6.83 9.63
C ALA A 140 -16.36 7.20 10.35
N ILE A 141 -16.28 7.02 11.66
CA ILE A 141 -15.04 7.24 12.43
C ILE A 141 -13.95 6.27 11.96
N TRP A 142 -14.28 4.98 11.88
CA TRP A 142 -13.33 3.97 11.42
C TRP A 142 -12.99 4.12 9.94
N ALA A 143 -13.90 4.61 9.11
CA ALA A 143 -13.63 4.98 7.73
C ALA A 143 -12.61 6.11 7.65
N GLY A 144 -12.71 7.13 8.51
CA GLY A 144 -11.71 8.21 8.59
C GLY A 144 -10.32 7.68 8.94
N ILE A 145 -10.22 6.82 9.95
CA ILE A 145 -8.96 6.17 10.36
C ILE A 145 -8.40 5.32 9.21
N GLY A 146 -9.24 4.47 8.64
CA GLY A 146 -8.88 3.62 7.51
C GLY A 146 -8.45 4.42 6.29
N ALA A 147 -9.11 5.55 6.00
CA ALA A 147 -8.73 6.45 4.92
C ALA A 147 -7.37 7.10 5.16
N GLY A 148 -7.12 7.56 6.40
CA GLY A 148 -5.83 8.11 6.79
C GLY A 148 -4.72 7.09 6.63
N LEU A 149 -4.90 5.89 7.16
CA LEU A 149 -3.94 4.79 7.02
C LEU A 149 -3.75 4.41 5.55
N GLY A 150 -4.83 4.25 4.78
CA GLY A 150 -4.78 3.92 3.35
C GLY A 150 -4.08 5.00 2.51
N ALA A 151 -4.23 6.27 2.88
CA ALA A 151 -3.51 7.38 2.24
C ALA A 151 -2.01 7.32 2.54
N LEU A 152 -1.62 6.92 3.76
CA LEU A 152 -0.24 6.80 4.21
C LEU A 152 0.45 5.55 3.67
N THR A 153 -0.25 4.42 3.62
CA THR A 153 0.26 3.14 3.08
C THR A 153 0.21 3.09 1.56
N GLY A 154 -0.23 4.16 0.90
CA GLY A 154 -0.10 4.34 -0.54
C GLY A 154 1.34 4.54 -0.96
N GLY A 155 2.16 3.51 -0.75
CA GLY A 155 3.54 3.41 -1.18
C GLY A 155 3.64 3.54 -2.69
N THR A 156 4.77 4.11 -3.13
CA THR A 156 5.19 4.17 -4.52
C THR A 156 5.11 2.78 -5.15
N HIS A 157 4.28 2.61 -6.19
CA HIS A 157 4.29 1.39 -6.98
C HIS A 157 5.58 1.40 -7.80
N GLU A 158 6.56 0.61 -7.42
CA GLU A 158 7.78 0.43 -8.20
C GLU A 158 7.56 -0.72 -9.18
N VAL A 159 7.51 -0.40 -10.47
CA VAL A 159 7.50 -1.40 -11.52
C VAL A 159 8.95 -1.58 -11.95
N VAL A 160 9.56 -2.70 -11.58
CA VAL A 160 10.91 -3.02 -12.05
C VAL A 160 10.87 -3.11 -13.59
N ILE A 161 11.79 -2.45 -14.27
CA ILE A 161 11.92 -2.47 -15.73
C ILE A 161 13.15 -3.29 -16.13
N TYR A 162 14.22 -3.18 -15.36
CA TYR A 162 15.47 -3.89 -15.61
C TYR A 162 16.01 -4.50 -14.32
N ARG A 163 16.55 -5.71 -14.43
CA ARG A 163 17.35 -6.37 -13.41
C ARG A 163 18.57 -7.00 -14.06
N ALA A 164 19.76 -6.70 -13.54
CA ALA A 164 21.01 -7.36 -13.90
C ALA A 164 21.02 -8.78 -13.31
N ARG A 165 21.53 -9.74 -14.09
CA ARG A 165 21.83 -11.09 -13.60
C ARG A 165 23.24 -11.14 -13.03
#